data_AF-A0A151SWM0-F1
#
_entry.id   AF-A0A151SWM0-F1
#
_cell.length_a   1.000
_cell.length_b   1.000
_cell.length_c   1.000
_cell.angle_alpha   90.00
_cell.angle_beta   90.00
_cell.angle_gamma   90.00
#
_symmetry.space_group_name_H-M   'P 1'
#
loop_
_entity.id
_entity.type
_entity.pdbx_description
1 polymer ?
#
loop_
_entity_poly.entity_id
_entity_poly.type
_entity_poly.pdbx_seq_one_letter_code
_entity_poly.pdbx_strand_id
1 'polypeptide(L)' 'MPSFWKNLVFILKVMAPLVKVLRLVDSEKKPNMGYIYEAMDKAKETIMKSFKNESKYKDVFAFIDKRWDI' A
#
# COMPACT_ATOMS: atom_id res chain seq x y z
N MET A 1 -2.48 -26.19 5.12
CA MET A 1 -2.75 -25.03 6.00
C MET A 1 -1.62 -23.99 6.15
N PRO A 2 -0.31 -24.30 5.97
CA PRO A 2 0.74 -23.27 6.08
C PRO A 2 0.65 -22.14 5.05
N SER A 3 0.01 -22.39 3.90
CA SER A 3 -0.20 -21.42 2.83
C SER A 3 -1.20 -20.32 3.20
N PHE A 4 -2.27 -20.68 3.95
CA PHE A 4 -3.29 -19.71 4.37
C PHE A 4 -2.67 -18.58 5.21
N TRP A 5 -1.96 -18.94 6.28
CA TRP A 5 -1.33 -17.96 7.16
C TRP A 5 -0.26 -17.12 6.47
N LYS A 6 0.53 -17.73 5.56
CA LYS A 6 1.51 -16.99 4.74
C LYS A 6 0.83 -15.96 3.84
N ASN A 7 -0.29 -16.31 3.21
CA ASN A 7 -1.07 -15.40 2.39
C ASN A 7 -1.72 -14.29 3.23
N LEU A 8 -2.25 -14.62 4.41
CA LEU A 8 -2.82 -13.64 5.32
C LEU A 8 -1.77 -12.60 5.75
N VAL A 9 -0.57 -13.04 6.13
CA VAL A 9 0.54 -12.14 6.48
C VAL A 9 0.95 -11.27 5.28
N PHE A 10 0.98 -11.83 4.07
CA PHE A 10 1.24 -11.07 2.86
C PHE A 10 0.20 -9.96 2.65
N ILE A 11 -1.10 -10.31 2.73
CA ILE A 11 -2.20 -9.36 2.56
C ILE A 11 -2.12 -8.25 3.62
N LEU A 12 -1.88 -8.60 4.89
CA LEU A 12 -1.78 -7.60 5.96
C LEU A 12 -0.63 -6.62 5.74
N LYS A 13 0.54 -7.11 5.29
CA LYS A 13 1.70 -6.26 4.97
C LYS A 13 1.43 -5.27 3.83
N VAL A 14 0.58 -5.64 2.88
CA VAL A 14 0.20 -4.79 1.74
C VAL A 14 -0.94 -3.84 2.11
N MET A 15 -2.01 -4.35 2.72
CA MET A 15 -3.25 -3.61 2.93
C MET A 15 -3.16 -2.63 4.10
N ALA A 16 -2.42 -2.94 5.16
CA ALA A 16 -2.36 -2.06 6.33
C ALA A 16 -1.81 -0.65 6.02
N PRO A 17 -0.72 -0.50 5.25
CA PRO A 17 -0.26 0.82 4.80
C PRO A 17 -1.28 1.56 3.93
N LEU A 18 -1.96 0.85 3.01
CA LEU A 18 -2.97 1.44 2.13
C LEU A 18 -4.21 1.94 2.88
N VAL A 19 -4.70 1.15 3.85
CA VAL A 19 -5.81 1.57 4.72
C VAL A 19 -5.44 2.81 5.54
N LYS A 20 -4.17 2.96 5.93
CA LYS A 20 -3.69 4.17 6.59
C LYS A 20 -3.77 5.40 5.68
N VAL A 21 -3.39 5.27 4.39
CA VAL A 21 -3.54 6.34 3.40
C VAL A 21 -5.02 6.73 3.26
N LEU A 22 -5.91 5.74 3.10
CA LEU A 22 -7.35 6.00 2.99
C LEU A 22 -7.90 6.74 4.21
N ARG A 23 -7.51 6.34 5.42
CA ARG A 23 -7.92 7.05 6.65
C ARG A 23 -7.42 8.49 6.69
N LEU A 24 -6.19 8.75 6.24
CA LEU A 24 -5.66 10.12 6.18
C LEU A 24 -6.44 10.97 5.18
N VAL A 25 -6.72 10.42 4.00
CA VAL A 25 -7.49 11.10 2.95
C VAL A 25 -8.93 11.39 3.38
N ASP A 26 -9.56 10.47 4.11
CA ASP A 26 -10.95 10.60 4.57
C ASP A 26 -11.09 11.49 5.81
N SER A 27 -10.05 11.59 6.64
CA SER A 27 -10.06 12.43 7.85
C SER A 27 -9.89 13.92 7.55
N GLU A 28 -9.29 14.29 6.42
CA GLU A 28 -9.11 15.69 6.02
C GLU A 28 -10.27 16.15 5.13
N LYS A 29 -10.93 17.26 5.49
CA LYS A 29 -12.10 17.79 4.74
C LYS A 29 -11.81 18.16 3.28
N LYS A 30 -10.54 18.20 2.86
CA LYS A 30 -10.02 18.31 1.48
C LYS A 30 -8.49 18.26 1.56
N PRO A 31 -7.88 17.07 1.42
CA PRO A 31 -6.43 16.97 1.45
C PRO A 31 -5.84 17.68 0.23
N ASN A 32 -4.75 18.42 0.43
CA ASN A 32 -3.99 18.99 -0.68
C ASN A 32 -3.40 17.83 -1.50
N MET A 33 -3.54 17.84 -2.83
CA MET A 33 -3.18 16.67 -3.66
C MET A 33 -1.75 16.16 -3.40
N GLY A 34 -0.80 17.07 -3.19
CA GLY A 34 0.59 16.72 -2.86
C GLY A 34 0.73 15.87 -1.59
N TYR A 35 -0.12 16.07 -0.59
CA TYR A 35 -0.13 15.26 0.64
C TYR A 35 -0.60 13.83 0.40
N ILE A 36 -1.55 13.63 -0.52
CA ILE A 36 -2.03 12.29 -0.88
C ILE A 36 -0.94 11.49 -1.59
N TYR A 37 -0.22 12.13 -2.52
CA TYR A 37 0.94 11.50 -3.18
C TYR A 37 2.04 11.14 -2.17
N GLU A 38 2.37 12.04 -1.24
CA GLU A 38 3.36 11.76 -0.20
C GLU A 38 2.92 10.60 0.71
N ALA A 39 1.64 10.54 1.09
CA ALA A 39 1.10 9.44 1.90
C ALA A 39 1.16 8.11 1.14
N MET A 40 0.88 8.11 -0.17
CA MET A 40 0.99 6.94 -1.03
C MET A 40 2.43 6.45 -1.17
N ASP A 41 3.39 7.37 -1.37
CA ASP A 41 4.82 7.02 -1.46
C ASP A 41 5.31 6.38 -0.15
N LYS A 42 4.95 6.95 1.00
CA LYS A 42 5.24 6.35 2.32
C LYS A 42 4.62 4.96 2.48
N ALA A 43 3.42 4.74 1.94
CA ALA A 43 2.79 3.42 1.96
C ALA A 43 3.57 2.41 1.09
N LYS A 44 3.96 2.78 -0.13
CA LYS A 44 4.80 1.95 -1.00
C LYS A 44 6.14 1.62 -0.34
N GLU A 45 6.81 2.59 0.28
CA GLU A 45 8.04 2.33 1.03
C GLU A 45 7.84 1.32 2.17
N THR A 46 6.74 1.44 2.92
CA THR A 46 6.42 0.54 4.02
C THR A 46 6.19 -0.89 3.53
N ILE A 47 5.51 -1.04 2.39
CA ILE A 47 5.31 -2.32 1.71
C ILE A 47 6.67 -2.89 1.29
N MET A 48 7.50 -2.10 0.61
CA MET A 48 8.85 -2.52 0.18
C MET A 48 9.69 -3.01 1.36
N LYS A 49 9.78 -2.23 2.44
CA LYS A 49 10.52 -2.58 3.67
C LYS A 49 10.00 -3.85 4.35
N SER A 50 8.74 -4.23 4.11
CA SER A 50 8.11 -5.43 4.69
C SER A 50 8.49 -6.74 3.99
N PHE A 51 9.15 -6.68 2.82
CA PHE A 51 9.54 -7.83 2.02
C PHE A 51 11.04 -7.82 1.70
N LYS A 52 11.66 -9.00 1.72
CA LYS A 52 13.06 -9.18 1.33
C LYS A 52 13.26 -9.33 -0.18
N ASN A 53 12.22 -9.72 -0.91
CA ASN A 53 12.28 -10.01 -2.34
C ASN A 53 11.45 -8.97 -3.08
N GLU A 54 12.10 -8.28 -4.02
CA GLU A 54 11.51 -7.25 -4.87
C GLU A 54 10.34 -7.74 -5.71
N SER A 55 10.38 -9.00 -6.17
CA SER A 55 9.28 -9.58 -6.96
C SER A 55 7.95 -9.63 -6.19
N LYS A 56 7.98 -9.63 -4.85
CA LYS A 56 6.75 -9.75 -4.04
C LYS A 56 5.93 -8.46 -3.96
N TYR A 57 6.54 -7.31 -4.18
CA TYR A 57 5.83 -6.02 -4.13
C TYR A 57 5.74 -5.32 -5.47
N LYS A 58 6.55 -5.69 -6.47
CA LYS A 58 6.45 -5.13 -7.84
C LYS A 58 5.06 -5.30 -8.44
N ASP A 59 4.50 -6.52 -8.38
CA ASP A 59 3.16 -6.78 -8.90
C ASP A 59 2.10 -5.95 -8.15
N VAL A 60 2.26 -5.84 -6.82
CA VAL A 60 1.39 -5.01 -5.97
C VAL A 60 1.45 -3.54 -6.39
N PHE A 61 2.64 -3.01 -6.68
CA PHE A 61 2.81 -1.62 -7.12
C PHE A 61 2.16 -1.42 -8.49
N ALA A 62 2.35 -2.35 -9.43
CA ALA A 62 1.69 -2.28 -10.73
C ALA A 62 0.15 -2.24 -10.60
N PHE A 63 -0.43 -2.99 -9.67
CA PHE A 63 -1.87 -2.90 -9.38
C PHE A 63 -2.28 -1.56 -8.79
N ILE A 64 -1.49 -1.00 -7.86
CA ILE A 64 -1.75 0.32 -7.26
C ILE A 64 -1.65 1.41 -8.32
N ASP A 65 -0.60 1.40 -9.13
CA ASP A 65 -0.33 2.41 -10.16
C ASP A 65 -1.40 2.38 -11.24
N LYS A 66 -1.78 1.19 -11.72
CA LYS A 66 -2.91 1.03 -12.64
C LYS A 66 -4.22 1.58 -12.07
N ARG A 67 -4.40 1.54 -10.75
CA ARG A 67 -5.59 2.09 -10.10
C ARG A 67 -5.52 3.61 -9.95
N TRP A 68 -4.31 4.18 -9.94
CA TRP A 68 -4.04 5.61 -9.78
C TRP A 68 -4.09 6.37 -11.12
N ASP A 69 -3.72 5.71 -12.23
CA ASP A 69 -3.78 6.24 -13.61
C ASP A 69 -5.23 6.33 -14.17
N ILE A 70 -6.18 6.90 -13.42
CA ILE A 70 -7.52 7.22 -13.94
C ILE A 70 -7.50 8.53 -14.72
#